data_AF-A0A942N2D0-F1
#
_entry.id   AF-A0A942N2D0-F1
#
_cell.length_a   1.000
_cell.length_b   1.000
_cell.length_c   1.000
_cell.angle_alpha   90.00
_cell.angle_beta   90.00
_cell.angle_gamma   90.00
#
_symmetry.space_group_name_H-M   'P 1'
#
loop_
_entity.id
_entity.type
_entity.pdbx_description
1 polymer ?
#
loop_
_entity_poly.entity_id
_entity_poly.type
_entity_poly.pdbx_seq_one_letter_code
_entity_poly.pdbx_strand_id
1 'polypeptide(L)' 'MAEGGTFDIRHVAAHGARNPKTGEPVQVPAKHNPTYRAGKTLKAKARSLMLLQKAG' A
#
# COMPACT_ATOMS: atom_id res chain seq x y z
N MET A 1 6.53 -18.54 -9.43
CA MET A 1 6.12 -17.16 -9.06
C MET A 1 5.00 -17.28 -8.04
N ALA A 2 5.15 -16.72 -6.82
CA ALA A 2 4.27 -17.01 -5.69
C ALA A 2 2.80 -16.58 -5.95
N GLU A 3 1.85 -17.51 -5.79
CA GLU A 3 0.43 -17.30 -6.11
C GLU A 3 -0.29 -16.35 -5.14
N GLY A 4 0.16 -16.27 -3.89
CA GLY A 4 -0.40 -15.38 -2.86
C GLY A 4 0.09 -13.94 -2.98
N GLY A 5 1.40 -13.74 -3.15
CA GLY A 5 2.06 -12.44 -3.14
C GLY A 5 3.43 -12.52 -2.48
N THR A 6 4.16 -11.40 -2.43
CA THR A 6 5.53 -11.33 -1.90
C THR A 6 5.68 -10.14 -0.97
N PHE A 7 6.30 -10.34 0.18
CA PHE A 7 6.74 -9.25 1.08
C PHE A 7 8.10 -8.75 0.62
N ASP A 8 8.25 -7.43 0.57
CA ASP A 8 9.46 -6.76 0.12
C ASP A 8 9.70 -5.51 0.97
N ILE A 9 10.96 -5.27 1.33
CA ILE A 9 11.34 -4.09 2.12
C ILE A 9 11.72 -2.98 1.16
N ARG A 10 10.91 -1.92 1.11
CA ARG A 10 11.20 -0.75 0.28
C ARG A 10 11.90 0.32 1.13
N HIS A 11 13.08 0.74 0.69
CA HIS A 11 13.73 1.93 1.25
C HIS A 11 12.99 3.18 0.76
N VAL A 12 12.51 3.99 1.70
CA VAL A 12 11.84 5.27 1.44
C VAL A 12 12.76 6.38 1.92
N ALA A 13 13.09 7.31 1.03
CA ALA A 13 13.93 8.45 1.34
C ALA A 13 13.22 9.46 2.26
N ALA A 14 14.00 10.27 2.96
CA ALA A 14 13.47 11.35 3.79
C ALA A 14 12.69 12.35 2.92
N HIS A 15 11.50 12.75 3.37
CA HIS A 15 10.61 13.65 2.64
C HIS A 15 9.77 14.49 3.59
N GLY A 16 9.27 15.63 3.10
CA GLY A 16 8.30 16.44 3.83
C GLY A 16 6.90 15.84 3.75
N ALA A 17 6.21 15.79 4.87
CA ALA A 17 4.79 15.45 4.98
C ALA A 17 4.03 16.58 5.68
N ARG A 18 2.70 16.52 5.69
CA ARG A 18 1.87 17.43 6.49
C ARG A 18 1.19 16.66 7.60
N ASN A 19 1.17 17.24 8.81
CA ASN A 19 0.42 16.67 9.91
C ASN A 19 -1.09 16.72 9.60
N PRO A 20 -1.82 15.59 9.55
CA PRO A 20 -3.24 15.59 9.25
C PRO A 20 -4.09 16.32 10.31
N LYS A 21 -3.56 16.53 11.52
CA LYS A 21 -4.26 17.22 12.62
C LYS A 21 -4.07 18.74 12.61
N THR A 22 -2.87 19.23 12.26
CA THR A 22 -2.53 20.67 12.36
C THR A 22 -2.18 21.32 11.03
N GLY A 23 -1.92 20.54 9.98
CA GLY A 23 -1.51 21.02 8.66
C GLY A 23 -0.04 21.45 8.57
N GLU A 24 0.69 21.46 9.68
CA GLU A 24 2.09 21.88 9.71
C GLU A 24 3.00 20.92 8.92
N PRO A 25 4.05 21.45 8.26
CA PRO A 25 5.05 20.64 7.60
C PRO A 25 5.88 19.87 8.62
N VAL A 26 6.00 18.56 8.43
CA VAL A 26 6.79 17.65 9.27
C VAL A 26 7.79 16.92 8.38
N GLN A 27 9.05 16.86 8.81
CA GLN A 27 10.07 16.08 8.11
C GLN A 27 9.97 14.61 8.51
N VAL A 28 9.77 13.73 7.53
CA VAL A 28 9.77 12.28 7.73
C VAL A 28 11.17 11.74 7.40
N PRO A 29 11.85 11.04 8.34
CA PRO A 29 13.18 10.48 8.08
C PRO A 29 13.12 9.30 7.10
N ALA A 30 14.27 8.98 6.51
CA ALA A 30 14.40 7.80 5.66
C ALA A 30 14.17 6.52 6.47
N LYS A 31 13.43 5.57 5.91
CA LYS A 31 13.08 4.33 6.60
C LYS A 31 12.81 3.18 5.65
N HIS A 32 12.88 1.98 6.21
CA HIS A 32 12.56 0.73 5.54
C HIS A 32 11.11 0.37 5.81
N ASN A 33 10.25 0.53 4.80
CA ASN A 33 8.85 0.18 4.93
C ASN A 33 8.61 -1.22 4.38
N PRO A 34 7.99 -2.14 5.16
CA PRO A 34 7.54 -3.40 4.63
C PRO A 34 6.38 -3.16 3.66
N THR A 35 6.51 -3.69 2.46
CA THR A 35 5.49 -3.63 1.41
C THR A 35 5.07 -5.04 1.03
N TYR A 36 3.78 -5.22 0.76
CA TYR A 36 3.26 -6.49 0.26
C TYR A 36 2.80 -6.32 -1.18
N ARG A 37 3.38 -7.11 -2.09
CA ARG A 37 2.99 -7.17 -3.49
C ARG A 37 2.03 -8.34 -3.67
N ALA A 38 0.73 -8.06 -3.71
CA ALA A 38 -0.30 -9.06 -3.95
C ALA A 38 -0.09 -9.80 -5.29
N GLY A 39 -0.17 -11.13 -5.25
CA GLY A 39 -0.09 -12.00 -6.41
C GLY A 39 -1.30 -11.86 -7.35
N LYS A 40 -1.18 -12.42 -8.57
CA LYS A 40 -2.21 -12.35 -9.61
C LYS A 40 -3.56 -12.92 -9.13
N THR A 41 -3.52 -14.03 -8.40
CA THR A 41 -4.71 -14.73 -7.89
C THR A 41 -5.45 -13.91 -6.83
N LEU A 42 -4.74 -13.24 -5.93
CA LEU A 42 -5.33 -12.38 -4.90
C LEU A 42 -5.95 -11.10 -5.50
N LYS A 43 -5.27 -10.47 -6.46
CA LYS A 43 -5.80 -9.30 -7.18
C LYS A 43 -7.07 -9.62 -7.96
N ALA A 44 -7.11 -10.79 -8.61
CA ALA A 44 -8.28 -11.23 -9.35
C ALA A 44 -9.51 -11.39 -8.42
N LYS A 45 -9.34 -12.05 -7.27
CA LYS A 45 -10.42 -12.21 -6.27
C LYS A 45 -10.89 -10.89 -5.67
N ALA A 46 -9.98 -9.95 -5.36
CA ALA A 46 -10.36 -8.65 -4.82
C ALA A 46 -11.17 -7.82 -5.83
N ARG A 47 -10.81 -7.87 -7.11
CA ARG A 47 -11.51 -7.16 -8.19
C ARG A 47 -12.91 -7.72 -8.44
N SER A 48 -13.10 -9.04 -8.38
CA SER A 48 -14.42 -9.65 -8.60
C SER A 48 -15.41 -9.34 -7.47
N LEU A 49 -14.94 -9.16 -6.23
CA LEU A 49 -15.81 -8.81 -5.11
C LEU A 49 -16.35 -7.37 -5.20
N MET A 50 -15.53 -6.43 -5.67
CA MET A 50 -15.95 -5.02 -5.81
C MET A 50 -17.03 -4.79 -6.88
N LEU A 51 -17.05 -5.61 -7.94
CA LEU A 51 -18.07 -5.49 -8.99
C LEU A 51 -19.44 -6.02 -8.56
N LEU A 52 -19.48 -7.01 -7.66
CA LEU A 52 -20.73 -7.57 -7.13
C LEU A 52 -21.39 -6.69 -6.07
N GLN A 53 -20.62 -5.86 -5.35
CA GLN A 53 -21.18 -4.97 -4.31
C GLN A 53 -21.73 -3.64 -4.86
N LYS A 54 -21.50 -3.33 -6.14
CA LYS A 54 -22.03 -2.12 -6.80
C LYS A 54 -23.31 -2.37 -7.61
N ALA A 55 -23.72 -3.63 -7.76
CA ALA A 55 -24.87 -4.03 -8.57
C ALA A 55 -26.09 -4.45 -7.73
N GLY A 56 -26.10 -4.10 -6.43
CA GLY A 56 -27.23 -4.28 -5.52
C GLY A 56 -27.83 -2.96 -5.11
#